data_AF-A0A3Q0FXV3-F1
#
_entry.id   AF-A0A3Q0FXV3-F1
#
_cell.length_a   1.000
_cell.length_b   1.000
_cell.length_c   1.000
_cell.angle_alpha   90.00
_cell.angle_beta   90.00
_cell.angle_gamma   90.00
#
_symmetry.space_group_name_H-M   'P 1'
#
loop_
_entity.id
_entity.type
_entity.pdbx_description
1 polymer ?
#
loop_
_entity_poly.entity_id
_entity_poly.type
_entity_poly.pdbx_seq_one_letter_code
_entity_poly.pdbx_strand_id
1 'polypeptide(L)'
;MKKHGNLCAKAIYEAEVPPFYYVPQSKDCLVLREQWIRAKYERKEFIATSISHDACTSGSREGFLWKRGRDSKQFLPRQFILSARDGVLKYYTKESKGPKAVISIKDLNAMFQTEKIPNSHGLQITYNEGGRTRNLFVYHESGKEIVDWFNAIRAARFHYLRTTFPTAPVSELVPQITRSYFKEGYMEKTGPTHKEVFKKRWFSLDSQERSLIYFKDPLDAFETGRVIIGSKEHGYEVRASLPRGVKGRRWKAGLTIVTPKREFVFACENDREQEEWMEALNEIISQPMTA
;
A
#
# COMPACT_ATOMS: atom_id res chain seq x y z
N MET A 1 13.96 -25.70 -27.09
CA MET A 1 14.21 -24.57 -26.16
C MET A 1 15.50 -23.77 -26.42
N LYS A 2 16.56 -24.30 -27.05
CA LYS A 2 17.85 -23.56 -27.28
C LYS A 2 17.75 -22.24 -28.08
N LYS A 3 16.70 -22.02 -28.88
CA LYS A 3 16.49 -20.80 -29.69
C LYS A 3 15.51 -19.78 -29.08
N HIS A 4 14.83 -20.14 -28.00
CA HIS A 4 13.73 -19.35 -27.41
C HIS A 4 13.89 -19.33 -25.88
N GLY A 5 15.00 -18.76 -25.42
CA GLY A 5 15.28 -18.60 -23.99
C GLY A 5 14.61 -17.37 -23.39
N ASN A 6 14.69 -17.21 -22.06
CA ASN A 6 14.11 -16.08 -21.34
C ASN A 6 14.56 -14.71 -21.88
N LEU A 7 15.81 -14.60 -22.34
CA LEU A 7 16.33 -13.38 -22.96
C LEU A 7 15.61 -13.03 -24.27
N CYS A 8 15.37 -14.01 -25.15
CA CYS A 8 14.63 -13.82 -26.39
C CYS A 8 13.16 -13.45 -26.10
N ALA A 9 12.54 -14.11 -25.13
CA ALA A 9 11.18 -13.79 -24.72
C ALA A 9 11.06 -12.37 -24.16
N LYS A 10 12.04 -11.93 -23.36
CA LYS A 10 12.10 -10.57 -22.83
C LYS A 10 12.24 -9.53 -23.94
N ALA A 11 13.13 -9.78 -24.91
CA ALA A 11 13.34 -8.86 -26.04
C ALA A 11 12.08 -8.68 -26.93
N ILE A 12 11.16 -9.64 -26.93
CA ILE A 12 9.93 -9.59 -27.74
C ILE A 12 8.74 -9.09 -26.92
N TYR A 13 8.45 -9.73 -25.79
CA TYR A 13 7.22 -9.54 -25.02
C TYR A 13 7.33 -8.51 -23.89
N GLU A 14 8.55 -7.99 -23.65
CA GLU A 14 8.82 -6.93 -22.68
C GLU A 14 9.59 -5.77 -23.34
N ALA A 15 9.46 -5.60 -24.66
CA ALA A 15 10.20 -4.60 -25.43
C ALA A 15 9.84 -3.16 -24.99
N GLU A 16 8.53 -2.90 -24.81
CA GLU A 16 7.98 -1.56 -24.54
C GLU A 16 7.20 -1.54 -23.21
N VAL A 17 7.75 -2.15 -22.16
CA VAL A 17 7.14 -2.09 -20.82
C VAL A 17 7.30 -0.68 -20.25
N PRO A 18 6.22 0.07 -19.96
CA PRO A 18 6.35 1.42 -19.43
C PRO A 18 7.06 1.41 -18.06
N PRO A 19 7.90 2.40 -17.74
CA PRO A 19 8.62 2.44 -16.45
C PRO A 19 7.70 2.43 -15.22
N PHE A 20 6.48 2.93 -15.35
CA PHE A 20 5.49 2.91 -14.28
C PHE A 20 4.77 1.56 -14.15
N TYR A 21 4.83 0.67 -15.14
CA TYR A 21 4.08 -0.59 -15.09
C TYR A 21 4.61 -1.48 -13.97
N TYR A 22 3.73 -2.07 -13.17
CA TYR A 22 4.15 -2.93 -12.07
C TYR A 22 4.55 -4.32 -12.58
N VAL A 23 5.81 -4.69 -12.37
CA VAL A 23 6.33 -6.03 -12.67
C VAL A 23 6.28 -6.88 -11.40
N PRO A 24 5.44 -7.92 -11.33
CA PRO A 24 5.22 -8.67 -10.11
C PRO A 24 6.39 -9.58 -9.73
N GLN A 25 6.55 -9.76 -8.42
CA GLN A 25 7.47 -10.67 -7.77
C GLN A 25 6.79 -11.99 -7.39
N SER A 26 7.58 -12.99 -6.98
CA SER A 26 7.07 -14.32 -6.60
C SER A 26 6.06 -14.29 -5.45
N LYS A 27 6.24 -13.35 -4.50
CA LYS A 27 5.36 -13.17 -3.33
C LYS A 27 4.09 -12.36 -3.61
N ASP A 28 3.95 -11.78 -4.80
CA ASP A 28 2.76 -10.97 -5.11
C ASP A 28 1.51 -11.83 -5.28
N CYS A 29 0.35 -11.20 -5.06
CA CYS A 29 -0.94 -11.85 -5.18
C CYS A 29 -1.15 -12.45 -6.59
N LEU A 30 -1.99 -13.48 -6.66
CA LEU A 30 -2.21 -14.26 -7.88
C LEU A 30 -2.64 -13.38 -9.06
N VAL A 31 -3.55 -12.42 -8.83
CA VAL A 31 -4.07 -11.54 -9.89
C VAL A 31 -2.97 -10.72 -10.56
N LEU A 32 -1.98 -10.22 -9.81
CA LEU A 32 -0.87 -9.47 -10.40
C LEU A 32 0.01 -10.37 -11.28
N ARG A 33 0.36 -11.56 -10.78
CA ARG A 33 1.18 -12.53 -11.51
C ARG A 33 0.48 -13.06 -12.76
N GLU A 34 -0.80 -13.42 -12.64
CA GLU A 34 -1.62 -13.89 -13.75
C GLU A 34 -1.76 -12.80 -14.81
N GLN A 35 -2.16 -11.58 -14.42
CA GLN A 35 -2.40 -10.51 -15.39
C GLN A 35 -1.11 -10.02 -16.06
N TRP A 36 0.05 -10.15 -15.42
CA TRP A 36 1.34 -9.93 -16.05
C TRP A 36 1.65 -10.95 -17.15
N ILE A 37 1.42 -12.24 -16.88
CA ILE A 37 1.60 -13.31 -17.88
C ILE A 37 0.65 -13.08 -19.07
N ARG A 38 -0.62 -12.80 -18.79
CA ARG A 38 -1.62 -12.51 -19.83
C ARG A 38 -1.29 -11.23 -20.61
N ALA A 39 -0.83 -10.17 -19.95
CA ALA A 39 -0.39 -8.93 -20.60
C ALA A 39 0.70 -9.21 -21.64
N LYS A 40 1.71 -10.01 -21.26
CA LYS A 40 2.83 -10.35 -22.13
C LYS A 40 2.46 -11.28 -23.28
N TYR A 41 1.81 -12.40 -23.00
CA TYR A 41 1.73 -13.50 -23.95
C TYR A 41 0.37 -13.64 -24.64
N GLU A 42 -0.71 -13.32 -23.93
CA GLU A 42 -2.08 -13.39 -24.46
C GLU A 42 -2.42 -12.10 -25.22
N ARG A 43 -2.26 -10.95 -24.55
CA ARG A 43 -2.64 -9.63 -25.06
C ARG A 43 -1.50 -8.91 -25.78
N LYS A 44 -0.26 -9.34 -25.54
CA LYS A 44 0.96 -8.80 -26.16
C LYS A 44 1.06 -7.28 -26.04
N GLU A 45 0.76 -6.75 -24.86
CA GLU A 45 0.61 -5.32 -24.59
C GLU A 45 1.93 -4.53 -24.76
N PHE A 46 3.09 -5.20 -24.66
CA PHE A 46 4.42 -4.57 -24.62
C PHE A 46 5.33 -4.94 -25.81
N ILE A 47 4.76 -5.41 -26.92
CA ILE A 47 5.54 -5.67 -28.14
C ILE A 47 5.77 -4.34 -28.88
N ALA A 48 6.91 -4.17 -29.57
CA ALA A 48 7.24 -2.91 -30.24
C ALA A 48 6.24 -2.44 -31.33
N THR A 49 5.33 -3.32 -31.78
CA THR A 49 4.30 -3.04 -32.79
C THR A 49 2.89 -2.87 -32.21
N SER A 50 2.69 -2.94 -30.88
CA SER A 50 1.37 -2.74 -30.29
C SER A 50 0.95 -1.27 -30.44
N ILE A 51 -0.11 -1.05 -31.22
CA ILE A 51 -0.72 0.28 -31.46
C ILE A 51 -1.45 0.79 -30.19
N SER A 52 -1.62 -0.03 -29.16
CA SER A 52 -2.49 0.25 -28.02
C SER A 52 -1.74 0.86 -26.83
N HIS A 53 -1.28 2.11 -26.96
CA HIS A 53 -0.77 2.90 -25.83
C HIS A 53 -1.72 4.01 -25.36
N ASP A 54 -2.99 4.08 -25.76
CA ASP A 54 -3.77 5.28 -25.43
C ASP A 54 -4.59 5.21 -24.12
N ALA A 55 -5.11 4.04 -23.72
CA ALA A 55 -6.06 3.97 -22.61
C ALA A 55 -5.44 3.82 -21.20
N CYS A 56 -4.25 3.21 -21.07
CA CYS A 56 -3.57 3.03 -19.77
C CYS A 56 -2.39 3.99 -19.59
N THR A 57 -1.80 4.45 -20.69
CA THR A 57 -0.52 5.19 -20.70
C THR A 57 -0.69 6.70 -20.49
N SER A 58 -1.91 7.23 -20.65
CA SER A 58 -2.23 8.64 -20.41
C SER A 58 -2.40 9.01 -18.93
N GLY A 59 -2.35 8.02 -18.02
CA GLY A 59 -2.60 8.20 -16.59
C GLY A 59 -4.01 8.72 -16.27
N SER A 60 -4.93 8.66 -17.23
CA SER A 60 -6.32 9.04 -17.06
C SER A 60 -7.21 7.83 -17.31
N ARG A 61 -8.17 7.59 -16.43
CA ARG A 61 -9.07 6.44 -16.51
C ARG A 61 -10.41 6.76 -15.87
N GLU A 62 -11.48 6.28 -16.48
CA GLU A 62 -12.83 6.36 -15.94
C GLU A 62 -13.48 4.99 -15.94
N GLY A 63 -14.32 4.72 -14.93
CA GLY A 63 -15.07 3.47 -14.84
C GLY A 63 -15.66 3.25 -13.47
N PHE A 64 -16.35 2.12 -13.30
CA PHE A 64 -16.95 1.74 -12.03
C PHE A 64 -16.04 0.80 -11.25
N LEU A 65 -15.95 1.03 -9.95
CA LEU A 65 -15.36 0.08 -9.01
C LEU A 65 -16.36 -0.22 -7.90
N TRP A 66 -16.39 -1.49 -7.48
CA TRP A 66 -17.11 -1.87 -6.27
C TRP A 66 -16.35 -1.34 -5.07
N LYS A 67 -16.93 -0.37 -4.36
CA LYS A 67 -16.28 0.32 -3.24
C LYS A 67 -17.00 0.00 -1.93
N ARG A 68 -16.23 -0.38 -0.91
CA ARG A 68 -16.74 -0.56 0.46
C ARG A 68 -17.24 0.77 1.05
N GLY A 69 -18.38 0.72 1.73
CA GLY A 69 -18.89 1.82 2.55
C GLY A 69 -17.91 2.23 3.65
N ARG A 70 -18.03 3.46 4.16
CA ARG A 70 -17.23 3.93 5.30
C ARG A 70 -17.61 3.17 6.58
N ASP A 71 -18.90 3.17 6.88
CA ASP A 71 -19.47 2.60 8.10
C ASP A 71 -20.29 1.33 7.80
N SER A 72 -20.42 0.98 6.51
CA SER A 72 -21.11 -0.22 6.03
C SER A 72 -20.11 -1.24 5.50
N LYS A 73 -20.36 -2.51 5.79
CA LYS A 73 -19.59 -3.64 5.25
C LYS A 73 -19.90 -3.93 3.78
N GLN A 74 -20.91 -3.28 3.20
CA GLN A 74 -21.32 -3.50 1.82
C GLN A 74 -20.40 -2.80 0.83
N PHE A 75 -20.20 -3.45 -0.31
CA PHE A 75 -19.59 -2.86 -1.50
C PHE A 75 -20.71 -2.40 -2.42
N LEU A 76 -20.57 -1.19 -2.96
CA LEU A 76 -21.51 -0.63 -3.91
C LEU A 76 -20.73 -0.04 -5.10
N PRO A 77 -21.28 -0.09 -6.32
CA PRO A 77 -20.60 0.45 -7.49
C PRO A 77 -20.49 1.97 -7.35
N ARG A 78 -19.30 2.50 -7.59
CA ARG A 78 -19.01 3.93 -7.62
C ARG A 78 -18.23 4.25 -8.88
N GLN A 79 -18.60 5.33 -9.54
CA GLN A 79 -17.84 5.84 -10.68
C GLN A 79 -16.58 6.52 -10.15
N PHE A 80 -15.43 6.11 -10.66
CA PHE A 80 -14.12 6.72 -10.40
C PHE A 80 -13.63 7.39 -11.68
N ILE A 81 -12.98 8.54 -11.51
CA ILE A 81 -12.34 9.30 -12.58
C ILE A 81 -10.95 9.69 -12.10
N LEU A 82 -9.93 9.08 -12.70
CA LEU A 82 -8.53 9.42 -12.54
C LEU A 82 -8.12 10.37 -13.66
N SER A 83 -7.50 11.50 -13.31
CA SER A 83 -6.97 12.47 -14.26
C SER A 83 -5.53 12.80 -13.87
N ALA A 84 -4.56 12.32 -14.66
CA ALA A 84 -3.16 12.68 -14.47
C ALA A 84 -2.92 14.17 -14.72
N ARG A 85 -3.64 14.75 -15.70
CA ARG A 85 -3.57 16.17 -16.05
C ARG A 85 -4.01 17.06 -14.89
N ASP A 86 -5.12 16.71 -14.26
CA ASP A 86 -5.66 17.48 -13.13
C ASP A 86 -5.00 17.09 -11.79
N GLY A 87 -4.15 16.05 -11.79
CA GLY A 87 -3.47 15.57 -10.59
C GLY A 87 -4.41 15.01 -9.52
N VAL A 88 -5.56 14.45 -9.90
CA VAL A 88 -6.59 13.99 -8.96
C VAL A 88 -7.28 12.69 -9.36
N LEU A 89 -7.68 11.92 -8.34
CA LEU A 89 -8.65 10.82 -8.41
C LEU A 89 -9.96 11.27 -7.76
N LYS A 90 -11.06 11.22 -8.49
CA LYS A 90 -12.40 11.56 -8.00
C LYS A 90 -13.26 10.31 -7.96
N TYR A 91 -14.23 10.27 -7.05
CA TYR A 91 -15.31 9.30 -7.15
C TYR A 91 -16.66 9.91 -6.83
N TYR A 92 -17.70 9.36 -7.44
CA TYR A 92 -19.07 9.87 -7.38
C TYR A 92 -19.98 8.84 -6.74
N THR A 93 -21.02 9.34 -6.07
CA THR A 93 -22.14 8.54 -5.58
C THR A 93 -23.35 8.81 -6.46
N LYS A 94 -24.28 7.84 -6.58
CA LYS A 94 -25.47 7.98 -7.43
C LYS A 94 -26.31 9.23 -7.12
N GLU A 95 -26.25 9.71 -5.88
CA GLU A 95 -27.09 10.78 -5.33
C GLU A 95 -26.42 12.16 -5.33
N SER A 96 -25.16 12.29 -5.76
CA SER A 96 -24.40 13.54 -5.59
C SER A 96 -24.30 14.36 -6.88
N LYS A 97 -24.63 15.67 -6.79
CA LYS A 97 -24.43 16.66 -7.88
C LYS A 97 -22.96 16.93 -8.21
N GLY A 98 -22.02 16.45 -7.40
CA GLY A 98 -20.57 16.61 -7.57
C GLY A 98 -19.80 15.42 -7.01
N PRO A 99 -18.45 15.44 -7.07
CA PRO A 99 -17.63 14.35 -6.57
C PRO A 99 -17.80 14.19 -5.05
N LYS A 100 -17.95 12.96 -4.59
CA LYS A 100 -18.04 12.65 -3.16
C LYS A 100 -16.69 12.86 -2.45
N ALA A 101 -15.60 12.63 -3.16
CA ALA A 101 -14.25 12.98 -2.73
C ALA A 101 -13.39 13.35 -3.96
N VAL A 102 -12.45 14.27 -3.74
CA VAL A 102 -11.40 14.64 -4.68
C VAL A 102 -10.08 14.36 -3.98
N ILE A 103 -9.30 13.43 -4.52
CA ILE A 103 -8.10 12.89 -3.88
C ILE A 103 -6.89 13.34 -4.70
N SER A 104 -5.94 14.03 -4.07
CA SER A 104 -4.71 14.47 -4.73
C SER A 104 -3.80 13.28 -5.04
N ILE A 105 -3.23 13.25 -6.24
CA ILE A 105 -2.24 12.24 -6.64
C ILE A 105 -0.97 12.32 -5.80
N LYS A 106 -0.65 13.48 -5.21
CA LYS A 106 0.52 13.68 -4.34
C LYS A 106 0.55 12.69 -3.17
N ASP A 107 -0.59 12.48 -2.50
CA ASP A 107 -0.69 11.67 -1.29
C ASP A 107 -1.39 10.33 -1.54
N LEU A 108 -1.76 10.04 -2.79
CA LEU A 108 -2.43 8.80 -3.18
C LEU A 108 -1.44 7.63 -3.18
N ASN A 109 -1.80 6.53 -2.54
CA ASN A 109 -1.15 5.24 -2.69
C ASN A 109 -2.18 4.15 -3.04
N ALA A 110 -1.73 3.09 -3.70
CA ALA A 110 -2.55 1.93 -4.02
C ALA A 110 -1.73 0.64 -3.84
N MET A 111 -2.36 -0.39 -3.30
CA MET A 111 -1.72 -1.70 -3.08
C MET A 111 -2.77 -2.81 -3.06
N PHE A 112 -2.44 -3.97 -3.62
CA PHE A 112 -3.31 -5.15 -3.57
C PHE A 112 -3.32 -5.75 -2.16
N GLN A 113 -4.52 -6.10 -1.69
CA GLN A 113 -4.79 -6.54 -0.31
C GLN A 113 -5.82 -7.68 -0.33
N THR A 114 -5.54 -8.71 -1.14
CA THR A 114 -6.47 -9.80 -1.49
C THR A 114 -6.77 -10.75 -0.34
N GLU A 115 -5.92 -10.78 0.70
CA GLU A 115 -6.16 -11.56 1.91
C GLU A 115 -7.03 -10.81 2.91
N LYS A 116 -6.89 -9.47 2.95
CA LYS A 116 -7.60 -8.58 3.88
C LYS A 116 -9.00 -8.23 3.39
N ILE A 117 -9.13 -7.98 2.10
CA ILE A 117 -10.38 -7.69 1.42
C ILE A 117 -10.94 -9.04 0.95
N PRO A 118 -12.21 -9.40 1.24
CA PRO A 118 -12.79 -10.70 0.87
C PRO A 118 -13.11 -10.77 -0.64
N ASN A 119 -12.10 -10.56 -1.48
CA ASN A 119 -12.17 -10.59 -2.94
C ASN A 119 -10.75 -10.77 -3.53
N SER A 120 -10.59 -11.68 -4.50
CA SER A 120 -9.31 -11.96 -5.18
C SER A 120 -8.71 -10.76 -5.92
N HIS A 121 -9.51 -9.73 -6.15
CA HIS A 121 -9.16 -8.47 -6.83
C HIS A 121 -9.20 -7.28 -5.87
N GLY A 122 -9.09 -7.52 -4.56
CA GLY A 122 -9.09 -6.46 -3.56
C GLY A 122 -7.91 -5.51 -3.70
N LEU A 123 -8.19 -4.24 -3.94
CA LEU A 123 -7.24 -3.14 -3.97
C LEU A 123 -7.55 -2.16 -2.83
N GLN A 124 -6.53 -1.83 -2.04
CA GLN A 124 -6.59 -0.77 -1.03
C GLN A 124 -5.98 0.50 -1.61
N ILE A 125 -6.76 1.56 -1.66
CA ILE A 125 -6.32 2.92 -2.01
C ILE A 125 -6.24 3.71 -0.71
N THR A 126 -5.12 4.38 -0.46
CA THR A 126 -4.94 5.22 0.72
C THR A 126 -4.57 6.64 0.32
N TYR A 127 -4.97 7.62 1.14
CA TYR A 127 -4.60 9.02 0.96
C TYR A 127 -4.67 9.78 2.29
N ASN A 128 -4.05 10.96 2.34
CA ASN A 128 -4.13 11.83 3.50
C ASN A 128 -5.46 12.62 3.50
N GLU A 129 -6.24 12.50 4.58
CA GLU A 129 -7.45 13.28 4.82
C GLU A 129 -7.36 13.91 6.21
N GLY A 130 -7.03 15.20 6.28
CA GLY A 130 -6.93 15.93 7.55
C GLY A 130 -5.81 15.43 8.47
N GLY A 131 -4.64 15.09 7.91
CA GLY A 131 -3.49 14.55 8.66
C GLY A 131 -3.63 13.07 9.02
N ARG A 132 -4.72 12.43 8.59
CA ARG A 132 -5.02 11.02 8.86
C ARG A 132 -4.99 10.19 7.58
N THR A 133 -4.71 8.90 7.72
CA THR A 133 -4.70 7.97 6.59
C THR A 133 -6.11 7.47 6.33
N ARG A 134 -6.71 7.90 5.22
CA ARG A 134 -8.00 7.42 4.76
C ARG A 134 -7.83 6.20 3.86
N ASN A 135 -8.46 5.09 4.23
CA ASN A 135 -8.53 3.88 3.43
C ASN A 135 -9.82 3.82 2.59
N LEU A 136 -9.67 3.46 1.32
CA LEU A 136 -10.73 3.00 0.44
C LEU A 136 -10.42 1.56 0.02
N PHE A 137 -11.37 0.66 0.24
CA PHE A 137 -11.28 -0.72 -0.21
C PHE A 137 -12.17 -0.89 -1.43
N VAL A 138 -11.55 -1.27 -2.55
CA VAL A 138 -12.23 -1.41 -3.84
C VAL A 138 -11.89 -2.74 -4.49
N TYR A 139 -12.73 -3.20 -5.41
CA TYR A 139 -12.40 -4.29 -6.32
C TYR A 139 -13.12 -4.10 -7.67
N HIS A 140 -12.72 -4.91 -8.64
CA HIS A 140 -13.46 -5.10 -9.88
C HIS A 140 -13.64 -6.59 -10.14
N GLU A 141 -14.70 -7.01 -10.82
CA GLU A 141 -14.96 -8.43 -11.11
C GLU A 141 -13.93 -9.01 -12.09
N SER A 142 -13.53 -8.21 -13.09
CA SER A 142 -12.40 -8.51 -13.97
C SER A 142 -11.05 -8.20 -13.31
N GLY A 143 -10.17 -9.21 -13.27
CA GLY A 143 -8.78 -9.07 -12.82
C GLY A 143 -7.95 -8.14 -13.71
N LYS A 144 -8.22 -8.13 -15.02
CA LYS A 144 -7.57 -7.18 -15.96
C LYS A 144 -7.91 -5.75 -15.57
N GLU A 145 -9.19 -5.45 -15.38
CA GLU A 145 -9.66 -4.10 -15.09
C GLU A 145 -9.07 -3.55 -13.78
N ILE A 146 -9.00 -4.35 -12.71
CA ILE A 146 -8.40 -3.86 -11.46
C ILE A 146 -6.88 -3.63 -11.59
N VAL A 147 -6.18 -4.45 -12.38
CA VAL A 147 -4.74 -4.30 -12.62
C VAL A 147 -4.48 -3.10 -13.53
N ASP A 148 -5.34 -2.84 -14.51
CA ASP A 148 -5.31 -1.63 -15.32
C ASP A 148 -5.55 -0.39 -14.46
N TRP A 149 -6.52 -0.41 -13.53
CA TRP A 149 -6.74 0.68 -12.57
C TRP A 149 -5.50 0.95 -11.71
N PHE A 150 -4.87 -0.11 -11.20
CA PHE A 150 -3.64 -0.01 -10.42
C PHE A 150 -2.49 0.59 -11.25
N ASN A 151 -2.28 0.13 -12.48
CA ASN A 151 -1.24 0.67 -13.36
C ASN A 151 -1.55 2.09 -13.86
N ALA A 152 -2.82 2.47 -14.03
CA ALA A 152 -3.22 3.83 -14.35
C ALA A 152 -2.93 4.78 -13.17
N ILE A 153 -3.22 4.37 -11.93
CA ILE A 153 -2.83 5.11 -10.72
C ILE A 153 -1.30 5.27 -10.68
N ARG A 154 -0.56 4.20 -10.98
CA ARG A 154 0.90 4.25 -11.07
C ARG A 154 1.40 5.21 -12.16
N ALA A 155 0.77 5.23 -13.33
CA ALA A 155 1.10 6.17 -14.40
C ALA A 155 0.87 7.64 -13.96
N ALA A 156 -0.27 7.94 -13.34
CA ALA A 156 -0.56 9.28 -12.83
C ALA A 156 0.42 9.71 -11.74
N ARG A 157 0.74 8.81 -10.80
CA ARG A 157 1.77 9.01 -9.76
C ARG A 157 3.15 9.25 -10.36
N PHE A 158 3.55 8.47 -11.35
CA PHE A 158 4.81 8.62 -12.04
C PHE A 158 4.91 9.97 -12.78
N HIS A 159 3.84 10.38 -13.46
CA HIS A 159 3.74 11.69 -14.09
C HIS A 159 3.92 12.83 -13.06
N TYR A 160 3.21 12.76 -11.92
CA TYR A 160 3.37 13.71 -10.82
C TYR A 160 4.82 13.79 -10.31
N LEU A 161 5.45 12.64 -10.07
CA LEU A 161 6.84 12.57 -9.61
C LEU A 161 7.82 13.14 -10.63
N ARG A 162 7.61 12.85 -11.92
CA ARG A 162 8.45 13.36 -13.01
C ARG A 162 8.39 14.87 -13.13
N THR A 163 7.20 15.45 -12.96
CA THR A 163 6.98 16.90 -12.99
C THR A 163 7.51 17.59 -11.73
N THR A 164 7.37 16.95 -10.56
CA THR A 164 7.81 17.52 -9.27
C THR A 164 9.33 17.44 -9.10
N PHE A 165 9.95 16.37 -9.59
CA PHE A 165 11.38 16.11 -9.48
C PHE A 165 11.98 15.88 -10.88
N PRO A 166 12.11 16.93 -11.72
CA PRO A 166 12.53 16.78 -13.13
C PRO A 166 13.98 16.30 -13.29
N THR A 167 14.83 16.53 -12.30
CA THR A 167 16.24 16.12 -12.31
C THR A 167 16.47 14.72 -11.73
N ALA A 168 15.50 14.15 -11.03
CA ALA A 168 15.64 12.84 -10.44
C ALA A 168 15.69 11.74 -11.52
N PRO A 169 16.57 10.74 -11.42
CA PRO A 169 16.60 9.62 -12.35
C PRO A 169 15.36 8.73 -12.18
N VAL A 170 14.90 8.14 -13.28
CA VAL A 170 13.69 7.29 -13.28
C VAL A 170 13.80 6.13 -12.29
N SER A 171 15.00 5.57 -12.11
CA SER A 171 15.29 4.49 -11.15
C SER A 171 14.99 4.86 -9.69
N GLU A 172 15.12 6.14 -9.33
CA GLU A 172 14.80 6.63 -7.98
C GLU A 172 13.31 6.96 -7.82
N LEU A 173 12.63 7.31 -8.91
CA LEU A 173 11.20 7.64 -8.90
C LEU A 173 10.31 6.40 -8.88
N VAL A 174 10.67 5.32 -9.59
CA VAL A 174 9.85 4.11 -9.73
C VAL A 174 9.46 3.48 -8.38
N PRO A 175 10.37 3.35 -7.39
CA PRO A 175 10.03 2.84 -6.06
C PRO A 175 9.05 3.72 -5.26
N GLN A 176 8.89 4.99 -5.64
CA GLN A 176 8.03 5.97 -4.94
C GLN A 176 6.62 6.10 -5.56
N ILE A 177 6.36 5.41 -6.68
CA ILE A 177 5.09 5.51 -7.40
C ILE A 177 3.94 4.99 -6.53
N THR A 178 4.05 3.74 -6.07
CA THR A 178 3.15 3.08 -5.12
C THR A 178 3.98 2.21 -4.20
N ARG A 179 3.49 2.00 -2.98
CA ARG A 179 4.17 1.25 -1.92
C ARG A 179 3.23 0.24 -1.28
N SER A 180 3.79 -0.88 -0.86
CA SER A 180 3.14 -1.86 0.01
C SER A 180 3.55 -1.62 1.46
N TYR A 181 2.71 -2.09 2.39
CA TYR A 181 3.13 -2.17 3.79
C TYR A 181 4.22 -3.22 3.95
N PHE A 182 5.21 -2.89 4.77
CA PHE A 182 6.38 -3.71 5.02
C PHE A 182 6.04 -4.94 5.86
N LYS A 183 5.23 -4.75 6.91
CA LYS A 183 4.57 -5.82 7.67
C LYS A 183 3.20 -5.36 8.14
N GLU A 184 2.26 -6.29 8.19
CA GLU A 184 0.96 -6.08 8.79
C GLU A 184 0.59 -7.26 9.69
N GLY A 185 -0.32 -7.02 10.63
CA GLY A 185 -0.78 -8.07 11.51
C GLY A 185 -1.42 -7.53 12.78
N TYR A 186 -1.92 -8.44 13.61
CA TYR A 186 -2.46 -8.06 14.91
C TYR A 186 -1.36 -7.98 15.97
N MET A 187 -1.42 -6.95 16.80
CA MET A 187 -0.74 -6.86 18.09
C MET A 187 -1.74 -6.39 19.15
N GLU A 188 -1.48 -6.70 20.41
CA GLU A 188 -2.13 -6.01 21.52
C GLU A 188 -1.31 -4.77 21.90
N LYS A 189 -1.97 -3.66 22.24
CA LYS A 189 -1.32 -2.45 22.74
C LYS A 189 -1.96 -1.93 24.01
N THR A 190 -1.18 -1.30 24.88
CA THR A 190 -1.67 -0.52 26.02
C THR A 190 -1.62 0.99 25.73
N GLY A 191 -2.04 1.81 26.69
CA GLY A 191 -2.01 3.27 26.62
C GLY A 191 -0.67 3.85 27.11
N PRO A 192 -0.56 5.19 27.19
CA PRO A 192 0.68 5.89 27.50
C PRO A 192 1.21 5.62 28.92
N THR A 193 0.32 5.29 29.87
CA THR A 193 0.71 5.05 31.27
C THR A 193 1.05 3.59 31.55
N HIS A 194 0.87 2.72 30.56
CA HIS A 194 1.05 1.25 30.63
C HIS A 194 0.14 0.55 31.65
N LYS A 195 -0.82 1.27 32.24
CA LYS A 195 -1.81 0.75 33.19
C LYS A 195 -3.15 0.48 32.51
N GLU A 196 -3.37 1.02 31.32
CA GLU A 196 -4.59 0.81 30.56
C GLU A 196 -4.66 -0.64 30.05
N VAL A 197 -5.89 -1.14 29.91
CA VAL A 197 -6.14 -2.48 29.40
C VAL A 197 -5.58 -2.62 27.98
N PHE A 198 -4.92 -3.75 27.72
CA PHE A 198 -4.44 -4.10 26.40
C PHE A 198 -5.61 -4.27 25.43
N LYS A 199 -5.47 -3.70 24.23
CA LYS A 199 -6.46 -3.81 23.15
C LYS A 199 -5.80 -4.39 21.92
N LYS A 200 -6.39 -5.46 21.38
CA LYS A 200 -6.04 -6.02 20.06
C LYS A 200 -6.33 -4.98 18.97
N ARG A 201 -5.36 -4.71 18.11
CA ARG A 201 -5.44 -3.76 17.00
C ARG A 201 -4.73 -4.34 15.78
N TRP A 202 -5.21 -4.00 14.59
CA TRP A 202 -4.51 -4.29 13.34
C TRP A 202 -3.44 -3.23 13.12
N PHE A 203 -2.21 -3.64 12.84
CA PHE A 203 -1.09 -2.76 12.59
C PHE A 203 -0.63 -2.88 11.15
N SER A 204 -0.24 -1.74 10.58
CA SER A 204 0.36 -1.63 9.25
C SER A 204 1.62 -0.79 9.36
N LEU A 205 2.78 -1.39 9.04
CA LEU A 205 4.07 -0.72 9.04
C LEU A 205 4.41 -0.24 7.64
N ASP A 206 4.53 1.07 7.47
CA ASP A 206 4.94 1.73 6.24
C ASP A 206 6.40 2.16 6.39
N SER A 207 7.30 1.54 5.62
CA SER A 207 8.74 1.84 5.68
C SER A 207 9.08 3.19 5.04
N GLN A 208 8.37 3.60 3.99
CA GLN A 208 8.62 4.88 3.31
C GLN A 208 8.16 6.07 4.16
N GLU A 209 6.96 5.96 4.76
CA GLU A 209 6.45 6.98 5.69
C GLU A 209 7.03 6.83 7.11
N ARG A 210 7.88 5.81 7.33
CA ARG A 210 8.44 5.41 8.61
C ARG A 210 7.40 5.46 9.73
N SER A 211 6.25 4.84 9.50
CA SER A 211 5.12 4.90 10.43
C SER A 211 4.47 3.55 10.67
N LEU A 212 4.19 3.27 11.93
CA LEU A 212 3.40 2.13 12.38
C LEU A 212 1.98 2.62 12.71
N ILE A 213 1.06 2.36 11.79
CA ILE A 213 -0.34 2.81 11.85
C ILE A 213 -1.19 1.69 12.45
N TYR A 214 -2.17 2.02 13.28
CA TYR A 214 -3.06 1.00 13.86
C TYR A 214 -4.54 1.32 13.79
N PHE A 215 -5.33 0.26 13.61
CA PHE A 215 -6.77 0.28 13.37
C PHE A 215 -7.48 -0.63 14.37
N LYS A 216 -8.78 -0.40 14.58
CA LYS A 216 -9.59 -1.32 15.39
C LYS A 216 -9.82 -2.60 14.59
N ASP A 217 -10.21 -2.44 13.34
CA ASP A 217 -10.43 -3.50 12.36
C ASP A 217 -9.59 -3.24 11.09
N PRO A 218 -9.09 -4.27 10.40
CA PRO A 218 -8.20 -4.11 9.25
C PRO A 218 -8.85 -3.37 8.07
N LEU A 219 -10.18 -3.38 7.99
CA LEU A 219 -10.97 -2.70 6.96
C LEU A 219 -11.58 -1.37 7.44
N ASP A 220 -11.04 -0.79 8.52
CA ASP A 220 -11.45 0.54 8.99
C ASP A 220 -11.06 1.63 7.97
N ALA A 221 -11.95 2.59 7.80
CA ALA A 221 -11.73 3.73 6.91
C ALA A 221 -10.61 4.65 7.41
N PHE A 222 -10.39 4.76 8.71
CA PHE A 222 -9.37 5.62 9.29
C PHE A 222 -8.60 4.90 10.38
N GLU A 223 -7.35 5.30 10.57
CA GLU A 223 -6.53 4.85 11.68
C GLU A 223 -7.06 5.33 13.03
N THR A 224 -6.84 4.53 14.07
CA THR A 224 -7.03 4.93 15.46
C THR A 224 -5.85 5.74 15.98
N GLY A 225 -4.67 5.52 15.42
CA GLY A 225 -3.48 6.31 15.70
C GLY A 225 -2.26 5.78 14.96
N ARG A 226 -1.13 6.45 15.16
CA ARG A 226 0.15 6.14 14.51
C ARG A 226 1.32 6.31 15.47
N VAL A 227 2.41 5.61 15.17
CA VAL A 227 3.72 5.76 15.79
C VAL A 227 4.70 6.11 14.68
N ILE A 228 5.40 7.24 14.79
CA ILE A 228 6.49 7.58 13.88
C ILE A 228 7.73 6.84 14.35
N ILE A 229 8.48 6.25 13.41
CA ILE A 229 9.66 5.42 13.66
C ILE A 229 10.89 6.16 13.12
N GLY A 230 11.61 6.86 13.99
CA GLY A 230 12.87 7.50 13.62
C GLY A 230 14.03 6.52 13.52
N SER A 231 15.25 7.02 13.40
CA SER A 231 16.45 6.19 13.37
C SER A 231 17.04 5.98 14.76
N LYS A 232 17.97 5.02 14.87
CA LYS A 232 18.71 4.75 16.11
C LYS A 232 19.40 5.99 16.68
N GLU A 233 19.98 6.82 15.81
CA GLU A 233 20.65 8.09 16.17
C GLU A 233 19.70 9.09 16.83
N HIS A 234 18.41 9.03 16.48
CA HIS A 234 17.37 9.88 17.06
C HIS A 234 16.71 9.25 18.30
N GLY A 235 17.35 8.26 18.94
CA GLY A 235 16.86 7.64 20.17
C GLY A 235 15.70 6.67 19.97
N TYR A 236 15.54 6.10 18.77
CA TYR A 236 14.58 5.04 18.51
C TYR A 236 15.23 3.66 18.68
N GLU A 237 14.51 2.76 19.34
CA GLU A 237 14.97 1.38 19.58
C GLU A 237 13.74 0.46 19.65
N VAL A 238 13.93 -0.81 19.32
CA VAL A 238 12.93 -1.85 19.55
C VAL A 238 13.52 -2.96 20.42
N ARG A 239 12.76 -3.39 21.43
CA ARG A 239 13.19 -4.39 22.42
C ARG A 239 12.18 -5.53 22.50
N ALA A 240 12.70 -6.76 22.55
CA ALA A 240 11.91 -7.98 22.81
C ALA A 240 11.63 -8.16 24.32
N SER A 241 11.25 -7.08 25.00
CA SER A 241 10.99 -7.06 26.44
C SER A 241 9.88 -6.08 26.79
N LEU A 242 9.34 -6.22 28.00
CA LEU A 242 8.28 -5.36 28.52
C LEU A 242 8.80 -4.57 29.74
N PRO A 243 8.34 -3.32 29.93
CA PRO A 243 8.58 -2.59 31.17
C PRO A 243 8.07 -3.36 32.39
N ARG A 244 8.71 -3.14 33.54
CA ARG A 244 8.30 -3.78 34.81
C ARG A 244 6.89 -3.31 35.19
N GLY A 245 6.05 -4.24 35.66
CA GLY A 245 4.72 -3.92 36.17
C GLY A 245 3.59 -3.93 35.12
N VAL A 246 3.89 -4.18 33.85
CA VAL A 246 2.87 -4.32 32.80
C VAL A 246 2.05 -5.60 33.04
N LYS A 247 0.73 -5.44 33.20
CA LYS A 247 -0.24 -6.52 33.44
C LYS A 247 -1.41 -6.42 32.45
N GLY A 248 -2.25 -7.47 32.39
CA GLY A 248 -3.49 -7.45 31.62
C GLY A 248 -3.36 -7.72 30.11
N ARG A 249 -2.19 -8.19 29.66
CA ARG A 249 -2.00 -8.71 28.29
C ARG A 249 -2.49 -10.16 28.20
N ARG A 250 -3.11 -10.52 27.09
CA ARG A 250 -3.47 -11.90 26.77
C ARG A 250 -2.30 -12.61 26.12
N TRP A 251 -1.60 -11.90 25.25
CA TRP A 251 -0.47 -12.40 24.50
C TRP A 251 0.84 -12.25 25.27
N LYS A 252 1.73 -13.24 25.14
CA LYS A 252 2.93 -13.37 25.99
C LYS A 252 4.17 -12.72 25.39
N ALA A 253 4.34 -12.80 24.07
CA ALA A 253 5.52 -12.32 23.36
C ALA A 253 5.52 -10.78 23.31
N GLY A 254 6.31 -10.14 24.18
CA GLY A 254 6.25 -8.70 24.42
C GLY A 254 7.22 -7.89 23.56
N LEU A 255 6.77 -6.79 22.97
CA LEU A 255 7.58 -5.92 22.13
C LEU A 255 7.44 -4.47 22.59
N THR A 256 8.56 -3.77 22.79
CA THR A 256 8.56 -2.35 23.18
C THR A 256 9.28 -1.51 22.13
N ILE A 257 8.59 -0.52 21.58
CA ILE A 257 9.20 0.52 20.73
C ILE A 257 9.50 1.72 21.62
N VAL A 258 10.79 2.03 21.77
CA VAL A 258 11.28 3.21 22.47
C VAL A 258 11.33 4.38 21.48
N THR A 259 10.78 5.52 21.89
CA THR A 259 10.88 6.78 21.16
C THR A 259 11.31 7.87 22.13
N PRO A 260 11.84 9.02 21.66
CA PRO A 260 12.26 10.12 22.55
C PRO A 260 11.14 10.65 23.46
N LYS A 261 9.88 10.52 23.04
CA LYS A 261 8.73 11.05 23.78
C LYS A 261 8.11 10.05 24.75
N ARG A 262 8.10 8.75 24.39
CA ARG A 262 7.53 7.67 25.20
C ARG A 262 7.89 6.29 24.67
N GLU A 263 7.64 5.29 25.52
CA GLU A 263 7.67 3.88 25.14
C GLU A 263 6.27 3.39 24.73
N PHE A 264 6.21 2.69 23.60
CA PHE A 264 5.02 2.00 23.13
C PHE A 264 5.16 0.51 23.40
N VAL A 265 4.22 -0.03 24.17
CA VAL A 265 4.26 -1.42 24.61
C VAL A 265 3.21 -2.24 23.87
N PHE A 266 3.69 -3.32 23.27
CA PHE A 266 2.93 -4.26 22.46
C PHE A 266 3.08 -5.70 22.95
N ALA A 267 2.14 -6.56 22.58
CA ALA A 267 2.28 -7.99 22.67
C ALA A 267 1.85 -8.64 21.35
N CYS A 268 2.58 -9.67 20.93
CA CYS A 268 2.36 -10.44 19.71
C CYS A 268 1.81 -11.83 20.06
N GLU A 269 1.05 -12.44 19.15
CA GLU A 269 0.35 -13.71 19.39
C GLU A 269 1.29 -14.86 19.78
N ASN A 270 2.49 -14.90 19.19
CA ASN A 270 3.53 -15.89 19.45
C ASN A 270 4.91 -15.29 19.18
N ASP A 271 5.96 -16.04 19.53
CA ASP A 271 7.36 -15.59 19.42
C ASP A 271 7.78 -15.38 17.96
N ARG A 272 7.24 -16.15 17.01
CA ARG A 272 7.51 -15.96 15.57
C ARG A 272 7.02 -14.60 15.08
N GLU A 273 5.78 -14.23 15.39
CA GLU A 273 5.25 -12.90 15.04
C GLU A 273 6.06 -11.78 15.70
N GLN A 274 6.47 -11.97 16.95
CA GLN A 274 7.32 -11.02 17.65
C GLN A 274 8.66 -10.82 16.93
N GLU A 275 9.32 -11.91 16.55
CA GLU A 275 10.59 -11.88 15.83
C GLU A 275 10.45 -11.18 14.47
N GLU A 276 9.43 -11.53 13.68
CA GLU A 276 9.13 -10.86 12.41
C GLU A 276 8.83 -9.36 12.57
N TRP A 277 8.11 -8.96 13.64
CA TRP A 277 7.87 -7.54 13.94
C TRP A 277 9.16 -6.82 14.37
N MET A 278 10.00 -7.48 15.17
CA MET A 278 11.29 -6.95 15.62
C MET A 278 12.23 -6.72 14.43
N GLU A 279 12.36 -7.71 13.54
CA GLU A 279 13.15 -7.61 12.31
C GLU A 279 12.66 -6.46 11.45
N ALA A 280 11.34 -6.40 11.21
CA ALA A 280 10.76 -5.38 10.34
C ALA A 280 10.96 -3.95 10.90
N LEU A 281 10.84 -3.77 12.22
CA LEU A 281 11.07 -2.48 12.88
C LEU A 281 12.56 -2.11 12.91
N ASN A 282 13.45 -3.07 13.18
CA ASN A 282 14.89 -2.84 13.18
C ASN A 282 15.42 -2.44 11.81
N GLU A 283 14.88 -3.01 10.73
CA GLU A 283 15.27 -2.64 9.37
C GLU A 283 15.01 -1.14 9.12
N ILE A 284 13.86 -0.62 9.57
CA ILE A 284 13.53 0.81 9.42
C ILE A 284 14.37 1.67 10.38
N ILE A 285 14.55 1.25 11.64
CA ILE A 285 15.31 2.01 12.64
C ILE A 285 16.80 2.13 12.27
N SER A 286 17.36 1.10 11.64
CA SER A 286 18.76 1.08 11.19
C SER A 286 19.02 1.97 9.97
N GLN A 287 17.98 2.30 9.19
CA GLN A 287 18.10 3.22 8.07
C GLN A 287 18.24 4.67 8.55
N PRO A 288 19.21 5.45 8.01
CA PRO A 288 19.34 6.86 8.30
C PRO A 288 18.07 7.60 7.88
N MET A 289 17.79 8.74 8.52
CA MET A 289 16.72 9.60 8.04
C MET A 289 17.15 10.21 6.71
N THR A 290 16.32 10.07 5.68
CA THR A 290 16.49 10.84 4.44
C THR A 290 16.34 12.32 4.79
N ALA A 291 17.38 13.09 4.48
CA ALA A 291 17.43 14.54 4.66
C ALA A 291 16.41 15.27 3.78
#